data_AF-A0A661N1H5-F1
#
_entry.id   AF-A0A661N1H5-F1
#
_cell.length_a   1.000
_cell.length_b   1.000
_cell.length_c   1.000
_cell.angle_alpha   90.00
_cell.angle_beta   90.00
_cell.angle_gamma   90.00
#
_symmetry.space_group_name_H-M   'P 1'
#
loop_
_entity.id
_entity.type
_entity.pdbx_description
1 polymer ?
#
loop_
_entity_poly.entity_id
_entity_poly.type
_entity_poly.pdbx_seq_one_letter_code
_entity_poly.pdbx_strand_id
1 'polypeptide(L)'
;MSESHEKYLDTFPNWLRTLGTDAEELAELLSVKGMPTDSLEAITGGLNYLFKSLDLIPDGIDDIGYLDDAFVLRVAADLAGKEPLDDVDDDHTSTITNLAKDCEMLKEFLEADYGRLEAYVRGLRNGSARGRSVDDIIKDDGVRTEFMSDVQGFAKSYRSPSFSREEKNLIKLRAFFDAKLPK
;
A
#
# COMPACT_ATOMS: atom_id res chain seq x y z
N MET A 1 14.70 11.27 21.72
CA MET A 1 13.71 10.44 21.03
C MET A 1 12.46 10.44 21.86
N SER A 2 11.32 10.87 21.33
CA SER A 2 10.02 10.64 22.00
C SER A 2 9.66 9.16 21.90
N GLU A 3 8.88 8.62 22.84
CA GLU A 3 8.41 7.23 22.78
C GLU A 3 7.67 6.92 21.47
N SER A 4 6.96 7.91 20.90
CA SER A 4 6.30 7.80 19.59
C SER A 4 7.29 7.60 18.44
N HIS A 5 8.47 8.24 18.46
CA HIS A 5 9.46 8.06 17.39
C HIS A 5 10.09 6.66 17.41
N GLU A 6 10.32 6.08 18.59
CA GLU A 6 10.86 4.72 18.70
C GLU A 6 9.90 3.68 18.10
N LYS A 7 8.61 3.80 18.41
CA LYS A 7 7.55 2.98 17.82
C LYS A 7 7.60 2.97 16.28
N TYR A 8 7.68 4.13 15.63
CA TYR A 8 7.74 4.18 14.16
C TYR A 8 9.04 3.59 13.61
N LEU A 9 10.17 3.85 14.27
CA LEU A 9 11.48 3.30 13.88
C LEU A 9 11.57 1.78 14.08
N ASP A 10 10.73 1.19 14.91
CA ASP A 10 10.59 -0.26 15.08
C ASP A 10 9.64 -0.88 14.04
N THR A 11 8.54 -0.19 13.73
CA THR A 11 7.49 -0.73 12.87
C THR A 11 7.78 -0.57 11.37
N PHE A 12 8.24 0.59 10.92
CA PHE A 12 8.44 0.85 9.48
C PHE A 12 9.47 -0.09 8.81
N PRO A 13 10.58 -0.48 9.45
CA PRO A 13 11.46 -1.52 8.91
C PRO A 13 10.77 -2.87 8.72
N ASN A 14 9.81 -3.20 9.59
CA ASN A 14 9.07 -4.44 9.47
C ASN A 14 8.12 -4.39 8.27
N TRP A 15 7.45 -3.26 8.05
CA TRP A 15 6.60 -3.06 6.87
C TRP A 15 7.40 -3.12 5.56
N LEU A 16 8.61 -2.55 5.54
CA LEU A 16 9.53 -2.73 4.41
C LEU A 16 9.93 -4.19 4.22
N ARG A 17 10.12 -4.94 5.31
CA ARG A 17 10.47 -6.36 5.23
C ARG A 17 9.34 -7.21 4.68
N THR A 18 8.10 -6.91 5.05
CA THR A 18 6.92 -7.69 4.62
C THR A 18 6.30 -7.19 3.33
N LEU A 19 6.71 -6.02 2.78
CA LEU A 19 6.10 -5.39 1.60
C LEU A 19 5.83 -6.36 0.43
N GLY A 20 6.79 -7.23 0.10
CA GLY A 20 6.60 -8.23 -0.96
C GLY A 20 5.47 -9.23 -0.64
N THR A 21 5.43 -9.72 0.59
CA THR A 21 4.38 -10.63 1.08
C THR A 21 3.03 -9.91 1.18
N ASP A 22 3.00 -8.71 1.74
CA ASP A 22 1.82 -7.84 1.82
C ASP A 22 1.20 -7.66 0.41
N ALA A 23 2.03 -7.43 -0.61
CA ALA A 23 1.59 -7.27 -2.00
C ALA A 23 1.06 -8.59 -2.61
N GLU A 24 1.71 -9.73 -2.35
CA GLU A 24 1.25 -11.04 -2.82
C GLU A 24 -0.10 -11.41 -2.21
N GLU A 25 -0.24 -11.30 -0.89
CA GLU A 25 -1.49 -11.61 -0.18
C GLU A 25 -2.64 -10.70 -0.64
N LEU A 26 -2.38 -9.41 -0.87
CA LEU A 26 -3.38 -8.51 -1.44
C LEU A 26 -3.73 -8.85 -2.89
N ALA A 27 -2.78 -9.33 -3.70
CA ALA A 27 -3.05 -9.70 -5.09
C ALA A 27 -3.91 -10.97 -5.19
N GLU A 28 -3.80 -11.91 -4.25
CA GLU A 28 -4.64 -13.10 -4.18
C GLU A 28 -6.14 -12.75 -4.02
N LEU A 29 -6.44 -11.66 -3.31
CA LEU A 29 -7.81 -11.14 -3.15
C LEU A 29 -8.50 -10.81 -4.47
N LEU A 30 -7.75 -10.50 -5.53
CA LEU A 30 -8.31 -10.20 -6.86
C LEU A 30 -8.94 -11.43 -7.54
N SER A 31 -8.66 -12.64 -7.04
CA SER A 31 -9.25 -13.88 -7.52
C SER A 31 -10.38 -14.41 -6.63
N VAL A 32 -10.66 -13.75 -5.51
CA VAL A 32 -11.69 -14.18 -4.55
C VAL A 32 -13.07 -13.81 -5.09
N LYS A 33 -13.94 -14.82 -5.21
CA LYS A 33 -15.34 -14.62 -5.58
C LYS A 33 -16.10 -14.04 -4.39
N GLY A 34 -16.99 -13.08 -4.65
CA GLY A 34 -17.77 -12.42 -3.58
C GLY A 34 -17.10 -11.18 -3.01
N MET A 35 -15.85 -10.87 -3.39
CA MET A 35 -15.22 -9.60 -3.02
C MET A 35 -16.01 -8.41 -3.57
N PRO A 36 -16.37 -7.40 -2.74
CA PRO A 36 -17.06 -6.21 -3.22
C PRO A 36 -16.24 -5.47 -4.27
N THR A 37 -16.92 -4.87 -5.26
CA THR A 37 -16.24 -4.13 -6.34
C THR A 37 -15.40 -2.98 -5.81
N ASP A 38 -15.92 -2.20 -4.86
CA ASP A 38 -15.19 -1.08 -4.25
C ASP A 38 -13.95 -1.55 -3.49
N SER A 39 -14.01 -2.73 -2.85
CA SER A 39 -12.84 -3.37 -2.22
C SER A 39 -11.79 -3.79 -3.25
N LEU A 40 -12.21 -4.41 -4.35
CA LEU A 40 -11.32 -4.76 -5.47
C LEU A 40 -10.67 -3.53 -6.09
N GLU A 41 -11.43 -2.44 -6.30
CA GLU A 41 -10.92 -1.19 -6.82
C GLU A 41 -9.86 -0.56 -5.91
N ALA A 42 -10.09 -0.56 -4.59
CA ALA A 42 -9.15 -0.05 -3.61
C ALA A 42 -7.85 -0.86 -3.60
N ILE A 43 -7.95 -2.20 -3.50
CA ILE A 43 -6.80 -3.11 -3.49
C ILE A 43 -6.02 -3.00 -4.80
N THR A 44 -6.71 -3.08 -5.94
CA THR A 44 -6.08 -2.99 -7.26
C THR A 44 -5.41 -1.64 -7.46
N GLY A 45 -6.05 -0.54 -7.04
CA GLY A 45 -5.44 0.79 -7.10
C GLY A 45 -4.15 0.90 -6.30
N GLY A 46 -4.14 0.33 -5.08
CA GLY A 46 -2.95 0.25 -4.23
C GLY A 46 -1.84 -0.61 -4.84
N LEU A 47 -2.17 -1.80 -5.35
CA LEU A 47 -1.18 -2.68 -5.99
C LEU A 47 -0.63 -2.10 -7.30
N ASN A 48 -1.47 -1.41 -8.08
CA ASN A 48 -1.05 -0.80 -9.34
C ASN A 48 -0.11 0.40 -9.10
N TYR A 49 -0.15 1.00 -7.90
CA TYR A 49 0.78 2.06 -7.50
C TYR A 49 2.23 1.58 -7.45
N LEU A 50 2.50 0.34 -7.01
CA LEU A 50 3.82 -0.30 -6.99
C LEU A 50 4.55 -0.28 -8.35
N PHE A 51 3.81 -0.04 -9.44
CA PHE A 51 4.31 -0.05 -10.80
C PHE A 51 4.26 1.31 -11.49
N LYS A 52 3.90 2.38 -10.76
CA LYS A 52 3.98 3.73 -11.30
C LYS A 52 5.44 4.10 -11.54
N SER A 53 5.63 5.01 -12.49
CA SER A 53 6.96 5.56 -12.80
C SER A 53 7.35 6.74 -11.92
N LEU A 54 6.41 7.24 -11.09
CA LEU A 54 6.57 8.41 -10.24
C LEU A 54 5.92 8.13 -8.89
N ASP A 55 6.77 7.80 -7.93
CA ASP A 55 6.38 7.58 -6.54
C ASP A 55 6.33 8.91 -5.78
N LEU A 56 5.63 8.91 -4.65
CA LEU A 56 5.66 10.01 -3.69
C LEU A 56 7.09 10.16 -3.17
N ILE A 57 7.81 9.05 -2.98
CA ILE A 57 9.19 9.01 -2.55
C ILE A 57 10.03 8.19 -3.53
N PRO A 58 10.99 8.79 -4.22
CA PRO A 58 11.85 8.03 -5.13
C PRO A 58 12.61 6.89 -4.42
N ASP A 59 12.55 5.68 -4.99
CA ASP A 59 13.15 4.43 -4.48
C ASP A 59 14.60 4.52 -4.01
N GLY A 60 15.40 5.41 -4.61
CA GLY A 60 16.83 5.58 -4.31
C GLY A 60 17.15 6.47 -3.12
N ILE A 61 16.14 7.04 -2.43
CA ILE A 61 16.37 7.99 -1.34
C ILE A 61 16.45 7.27 0.01
N ASP A 62 17.65 7.26 0.59
CA ASP A 62 17.93 7.04 2.02
C ASP A 62 17.16 5.88 2.68
N ASP A 63 16.96 4.77 1.97
CA ASP A 63 16.24 3.58 2.45
C ASP A 63 14.75 3.80 2.80
N ILE A 64 14.16 4.95 2.42
CA ILE A 64 12.77 5.31 2.70
C ILE A 64 11.85 5.26 1.48
N GLY A 65 12.39 5.02 0.28
CA GLY A 65 11.64 5.01 -0.98
C GLY A 65 10.37 4.17 -0.90
N TYR A 66 10.53 2.87 -0.69
CA TYR A 66 9.44 1.89 -0.56
C TYR A 66 8.50 2.07 0.66
N LEU A 67 8.71 3.07 1.52
CA LEU A 67 7.77 3.31 2.62
C LEU A 67 6.46 3.90 2.14
N ASP A 68 6.46 4.65 1.04
CA ASP A 68 5.21 5.15 0.48
C ASP A 68 4.35 4.01 -0.08
N ASP A 69 4.94 3.03 -0.77
CA ASP A 69 4.28 1.80 -1.19
C ASP A 69 3.66 1.05 -0.01
N ALA A 70 4.45 0.85 1.05
CA ALA A 70 4.00 0.18 2.26
C ALA A 70 2.82 0.92 2.92
N PHE A 71 2.81 2.25 2.89
CA PHE A 71 1.73 3.07 3.42
C PHE A 71 0.49 2.99 2.52
N VAL A 72 0.68 3.07 1.19
CA VAL A 72 -0.38 2.98 0.19
C VAL A 72 -1.12 1.65 0.30
N LEU A 73 -0.42 0.52 0.42
CA LEU A 73 -1.05 -0.80 0.56
C LEU A 73 -1.91 -0.91 1.83
N ARG A 74 -1.44 -0.35 2.96
CA ARG A 74 -2.20 -0.34 4.23
C ARG A 74 -3.46 0.50 4.15
N VAL A 75 -3.37 1.67 3.51
CA VAL A 75 -4.52 2.54 3.28
C VAL A 75 -5.48 1.92 2.26
N ALA A 76 -4.98 1.22 1.24
CA ALA A 76 -5.81 0.48 0.30
C ALA A 76 -6.59 -0.65 1.00
N ALA A 77 -5.93 -1.38 1.92
CA ALA A 77 -6.58 -2.38 2.74
C ALA A 77 -7.63 -1.78 3.69
N ASP A 78 -7.35 -0.64 4.34
CA ASP A 78 -8.34 0.08 5.16
C ASP A 78 -9.56 0.50 4.34
N LEU A 79 -9.36 1.03 3.13
CA LEU A 79 -10.45 1.38 2.23
C LEU A 79 -11.25 0.17 1.80
N ALA A 80 -10.58 -0.95 1.49
CA ALA A 80 -11.25 -2.19 1.08
C ALA A 80 -12.08 -2.81 2.21
N GLY A 81 -11.63 -2.69 3.45
CA GLY A 81 -12.34 -3.19 4.64
C GLY A 81 -13.53 -2.33 5.08
N LYS A 82 -13.87 -1.25 4.37
CA LYS A 82 -15.07 -0.43 4.65
C LYS A 82 -16.34 -1.06 4.11
N GLU A 83 -16.22 -1.95 3.12
CA GLU A 83 -17.34 -2.70 2.57
C GLU A 83 -17.61 -3.98 3.38
N PRO A 84 -18.86 -4.47 3.43
CA PRO A 84 -19.17 -5.76 4.03
C PRO A 84 -18.47 -6.91 3.28
N LEU A 85 -17.76 -7.76 4.01
CA LEU A 85 -17.01 -8.90 3.48
C LEU A 85 -17.70 -10.24 3.77
N ASP A 86 -19.03 -10.25 3.88
CA ASP A 86 -19.82 -11.41 4.35
C ASP A 86 -19.67 -12.67 3.47
N ASP A 87 -19.33 -12.50 2.20
CA ASP A 87 -19.13 -13.59 1.22
C ASP A 87 -17.65 -13.95 1.01
N VAL A 88 -16.73 -13.36 1.79
CA VAL A 88 -15.29 -13.61 1.75
C VAL A 88 -14.90 -14.46 2.96
N ASP A 89 -14.02 -15.45 2.77
CA ASP A 89 -13.59 -16.31 3.88
C ASP A 89 -12.73 -15.56 4.91
N ASP A 90 -12.60 -16.17 6.09
CA ASP A 90 -11.93 -15.58 7.24
C ASP A 90 -10.44 -15.30 7.00
N ASP A 91 -9.77 -16.09 6.17
CA ASP A 91 -8.33 -15.92 5.89
C ASP A 91 -8.10 -14.65 5.05
N HIS A 92 -8.84 -14.49 3.95
CA HIS A 92 -8.78 -13.29 3.12
C HIS A 92 -9.28 -12.03 3.85
N THR A 93 -10.31 -12.16 4.68
CA THR A 93 -10.78 -11.07 5.55
C THR A 93 -9.71 -10.68 6.57
N SER A 94 -8.97 -11.66 7.11
CA SER A 94 -7.86 -11.41 8.02
C SER A 94 -6.71 -10.66 7.35
N THR A 95 -6.38 -10.97 6.09
CA THR A 95 -5.38 -10.20 5.31
C THR A 95 -5.74 -8.72 5.25
N ILE A 96 -6.98 -8.39 4.83
CA ILE A 96 -7.44 -6.99 4.74
C ILE A 96 -7.39 -6.32 6.12
N THR A 97 -7.98 -6.96 7.13
CA THR A 97 -8.10 -6.35 8.46
C THR A 97 -6.76 -6.20 9.17
N ASN A 98 -5.79 -7.07 8.94
CA ASN A 98 -4.46 -6.98 9.56
C ASN A 98 -3.67 -5.80 9.00
N LEU A 99 -3.66 -5.60 7.68
CA LEU A 99 -3.03 -4.42 7.08
C LEU A 99 -3.78 -3.14 7.44
N ALA A 100 -5.11 -3.17 7.47
CA ALA A 100 -5.92 -2.00 7.81
C ALA A 100 -5.64 -1.47 9.23
N LYS A 101 -5.40 -2.35 10.21
CA LYS A 101 -5.08 -1.96 11.60
C LYS A 101 -3.86 -1.05 11.71
N ASP A 102 -2.90 -1.19 10.79
CA ASP A 102 -1.70 -0.35 10.75
C ASP A 102 -2.03 1.12 10.41
N CYS A 103 -3.19 1.42 9.84
CA CYS A 103 -3.60 2.79 9.52
C CYS A 103 -3.76 3.68 10.77
N GLU A 104 -4.01 3.12 11.95
CA GLU A 104 -4.01 3.91 13.18
C GLU A 104 -2.62 4.50 13.47
N MET A 105 -1.56 3.76 13.18
CA MET A 105 -0.20 4.27 13.28
C MET A 105 0.10 5.33 12.21
N LEU A 106 -0.43 5.17 11.00
CA LEU A 106 -0.28 6.16 9.92
C LEU A 106 -0.99 7.47 10.25
N LYS A 107 -2.20 7.39 10.83
CA LYS A 107 -2.95 8.57 11.31
C LYS A 107 -2.17 9.33 12.37
N GLU A 108 -1.59 8.63 13.33
CA GLU A 108 -0.74 9.21 14.38
C GLU A 108 0.54 9.82 13.78
N PHE A 109 1.17 9.13 12.82
CA PHE A 109 2.43 9.56 12.23
C PHE A 109 2.29 10.73 11.26
N LEU A 110 1.26 10.77 10.42
CA LEU A 110 1.08 11.81 9.40
C LEU A 110 0.19 12.97 9.87
N GLU A 111 -0.56 12.78 10.96
CA GLU A 111 -1.43 13.80 11.54
C GLU A 111 -2.37 14.40 10.47
N ALA A 112 -2.27 15.69 10.18
CA ALA A 112 -3.10 16.37 9.19
C ALA A 112 -2.90 15.84 7.75
N ASP A 113 -1.75 15.25 7.44
CA ASP A 113 -1.44 14.74 6.10
C ASP A 113 -2.07 13.37 5.84
N TYR A 114 -2.52 12.64 6.87
CA TYR A 114 -3.17 11.35 6.66
C TYR A 114 -4.41 11.46 5.77
N GLY A 115 -5.24 12.49 5.98
CA GLY A 115 -6.44 12.69 5.15
C GLY A 115 -6.10 12.93 3.68
N ARG A 116 -4.96 13.58 3.39
CA ARG A 116 -4.45 13.78 2.03
C ARG A 116 -3.95 12.47 1.43
N LEU A 117 -3.26 11.63 2.22
CA LEU A 117 -2.85 10.29 1.80
C LEU A 117 -4.05 9.40 1.50
N GLU A 118 -5.05 9.35 2.39
CA GLU A 118 -6.27 8.57 2.18
C GLU A 118 -7.01 9.00 0.91
N ALA A 119 -7.17 10.31 0.70
CA ALA A 119 -7.78 10.84 -0.51
C ALA A 119 -6.97 10.49 -1.78
N TYR A 120 -5.64 10.56 -1.70
CA TYR A 120 -4.75 10.16 -2.78
C TYR A 120 -4.92 8.68 -3.14
N VAL A 121 -4.88 7.78 -2.13
CA VAL A 121 -5.03 6.33 -2.33
C VAL A 121 -6.40 5.98 -2.86
N ARG A 122 -7.46 6.61 -2.35
CA ARG A 122 -8.82 6.47 -2.89
C ARG A 122 -8.89 6.88 -4.37
N GLY A 123 -8.13 7.89 -4.77
CA GLY A 123 -8.04 8.33 -6.16
C GLY A 123 -7.34 7.33 -7.08
N LEU A 124 -6.53 6.41 -6.56
CA LEU A 124 -5.79 5.42 -7.35
C LEU A 124 -6.69 4.45 -8.11
N ARG A 125 -7.95 4.27 -7.69
CA ARG A 125 -8.96 3.50 -8.45
C ARG A 125 -9.20 4.01 -9.86
N ASN A 126 -8.93 5.30 -10.11
CA ASN A 126 -9.04 5.92 -11.42
C ASN A 126 -7.69 5.96 -12.18
N GLY A 127 -6.65 5.36 -11.61
CA GLY A 127 -5.29 5.40 -12.12
C GLY A 127 -4.99 4.28 -13.12
N SER A 128 -3.86 4.44 -13.80
CA SER A 128 -3.25 3.40 -14.61
C SER A 128 -1.74 3.35 -14.39
N ALA A 129 -1.16 2.16 -14.52
CA ALA A 129 0.27 1.96 -14.53
C ALA A 129 0.61 0.85 -15.53
N ARG A 130 1.78 0.96 -16.17
CA ARG A 130 2.22 0.04 -17.24
C ARG A 130 1.16 -0.21 -18.34
N GLY A 131 0.36 0.80 -18.65
CA GLY A 131 -0.68 0.73 -19.69
C GLY A 131 -1.98 0.02 -19.27
N ARG A 132 -2.15 -0.36 -18.00
CA ARG A 132 -3.36 -1.02 -17.47
C ARG A 132 -4.05 -0.12 -16.46
N SER A 133 -5.35 0.13 -16.65
CA SER A 133 -6.19 0.77 -15.64
C SER A 133 -6.65 -0.25 -14.60
N VAL A 134 -7.12 0.24 -13.45
CA VAL A 134 -7.76 -0.61 -12.43
C VAL A 134 -8.98 -1.34 -13.01
N ASP A 135 -9.75 -0.67 -13.85
CA ASP A 135 -10.93 -1.25 -14.51
C ASP A 135 -10.57 -2.43 -15.41
N ASP A 136 -9.49 -2.30 -16.20
CA ASP A 136 -8.98 -3.37 -17.06
C ASP A 136 -8.56 -4.59 -16.23
N ILE A 137 -7.85 -4.37 -15.12
CA ILE A 137 -7.36 -5.43 -14.23
C ILE A 137 -8.55 -6.18 -13.58
N ILE A 138 -9.62 -5.49 -13.21
CA ILE A 138 -10.78 -6.13 -12.57
C ILE A 138 -11.61 -6.90 -13.60
N LYS A 139 -11.87 -6.30 -14.77
CA LYS A 139 -12.84 -6.83 -15.75
C LYS A 139 -12.28 -7.86 -16.72
N ASP A 140 -10.98 -7.82 -17.00
CA ASP A 140 -10.34 -8.74 -17.95
C ASP A 140 -9.47 -9.78 -17.21
N ASP A 141 -9.88 -11.05 -17.28
CA ASP A 141 -9.19 -12.16 -16.61
C ASP A 141 -7.74 -12.34 -17.09
N GLY A 142 -7.45 -12.04 -18.36
CA GLY A 142 -6.11 -12.10 -18.93
C GLY A 142 -5.22 -11.00 -18.36
N VAL A 143 -5.72 -9.76 -18.36
CA VAL A 143 -5.04 -8.61 -17.76
C VAL A 143 -4.81 -8.83 -16.26
N ARG A 144 -5.81 -9.37 -15.56
CA ARG A 144 -5.70 -9.72 -14.13
C ARG A 144 -4.60 -10.74 -13.87
N THR A 145 -4.54 -11.80 -14.67
CA THR A 145 -3.53 -12.86 -14.54
C THR A 145 -2.13 -12.31 -14.77
N GLU A 146 -1.93 -11.50 -15.80
CA GLU A 146 -0.64 -10.84 -16.07
C GLU A 146 -0.24 -9.89 -14.93
N PHE A 147 -1.20 -9.10 -14.42
CA PHE A 147 -0.97 -8.22 -13.29
C PHE A 147 -0.55 -8.96 -12.02
N MET A 148 -1.25 -10.05 -11.67
CA MET A 148 -0.89 -10.89 -10.53
C MET A 148 0.50 -11.52 -10.71
N SER A 149 0.85 -11.94 -11.94
CA SER A 149 2.20 -12.42 -12.25
C SER A 149 3.27 -11.34 -12.06
N ASP A 150 2.98 -10.08 -12.41
CA ASP A 150 3.90 -8.96 -12.16
C ASP A 150 4.09 -8.69 -10.67
N VAL A 151 3.02 -8.76 -9.86
CA VAL A 151 3.10 -8.61 -8.39
C VAL A 151 3.93 -9.72 -7.78
N GLN A 152 3.73 -10.97 -8.19
CA GLN A 152 4.58 -12.09 -7.75
C GLN A 152 6.04 -11.91 -8.19
N GLY A 153 6.27 -11.38 -9.40
CA GLY A 153 7.60 -11.04 -9.89
C GLY A 153 8.28 -9.96 -9.05
N PHE A 154 7.53 -8.91 -8.68
CA PHE A 154 7.96 -7.89 -7.74
C PHE A 154 8.33 -8.52 -6.40
N ALA A 155 7.43 -9.25 -5.75
CA ALA A 155 7.67 -9.82 -4.43
C ALA A 155 8.90 -10.76 -4.38
N LYS A 156 9.09 -11.60 -5.42
CA LYS A 156 10.27 -12.48 -5.53
C LYS A 156 11.59 -11.72 -5.69
N SER A 157 11.57 -10.62 -6.44
CA SER A 157 12.75 -9.82 -6.75
C SER A 157 13.02 -8.71 -5.73
N TYR A 158 12.00 -8.33 -4.96
CA TYR A 158 12.04 -7.28 -3.96
C TYR A 158 13.08 -7.61 -2.89
N ARG A 159 13.86 -6.60 -2.54
CA ARG A 159 14.88 -6.68 -1.48
C ARG A 159 14.63 -5.50 -0.56
N SER A 160 14.16 -5.80 0.64
CA SER A 160 13.96 -4.79 1.67
C SER A 160 15.24 -3.95 1.82
N PRO A 161 15.16 -2.62 1.72
CA PRO A 161 16.30 -1.74 1.95
C PRO A 161 16.71 -1.78 3.43
N SER A 162 17.93 -1.33 3.71
CA SER A 162 18.43 -1.25 5.08
C SER A 162 17.90 0.00 5.76
N PHE A 163 16.73 -0.06 6.39
CA PHE A 163 16.21 1.11 7.11
C PHE A 163 17.05 1.41 8.35
N SER A 164 17.80 2.51 8.32
CA SER A 164 18.56 2.99 9.48
C SER A 164 17.61 3.56 10.54
N ARG A 165 17.79 3.15 11.80
CA ARG A 165 16.98 3.60 12.95
C ARG A 165 17.35 5.02 13.39
N GLU A 166 17.16 5.97 12.48
CA GLU A 166 17.54 7.36 12.68
C GLU A 166 16.33 8.29 12.59
N GLU A 167 16.18 9.18 13.57
CA GLU A 167 15.07 10.15 13.64
C GLU A 167 14.94 11.01 12.37
N LYS A 168 16.08 11.33 11.73
CA LYS A 168 16.12 12.11 10.50
C LYS A 168 15.31 11.45 9.37
N ASN A 169 15.18 10.13 9.36
CA ASN A 169 14.42 9.40 8.33
C ASN A 169 12.91 9.64 8.51
N LEU A 170 12.42 9.70 9.75
CA LEU A 170 11.03 10.06 10.05
C LEU A 170 10.70 11.50 9.63
N ILE A 171 11.63 12.43 9.90
CA ILE A 171 11.47 13.84 9.51
C ILE A 171 11.41 13.96 7.98
N LYS A 172 12.33 13.29 7.27
CA LYS A 172 12.33 13.25 5.80
C LYS A 172 11.04 12.66 5.25
N LEU A 173 10.60 11.54 5.81
CA LEU A 173 9.38 10.86 5.40
C LEU A 173 8.15 11.79 5.50
N ARG A 174 7.96 12.45 6.64
CA ARG A 174 6.90 13.46 6.81
C ARG A 174 7.02 14.59 5.78
N ALA A 175 8.22 15.12 5.59
CA ALA A 175 8.46 16.21 4.63
C ALA A 175 8.15 15.82 3.19
N PHE A 176 8.41 14.57 2.79
CA PHE A 176 8.03 14.08 1.47
C PHE A 176 6.50 14.01 1.31
N PHE A 177 5.79 13.43 2.27
CA PHE A 177 4.33 13.37 2.20
C PHE A 177 3.69 14.76 2.15
N ASP A 178 4.12 15.69 3.01
CA ASP A 178 3.62 17.07 2.98
C ASP A 178 3.85 17.73 1.60
N ALA A 179 5.04 17.56 1.02
CA ALA A 179 5.40 18.18 -0.23
C ALA A 179 4.74 17.54 -1.46
N LYS A 180 4.47 16.23 -1.43
CA LYS A 180 4.11 15.43 -2.61
C LYS A 180 2.65 15.08 -2.71
N LEU A 181 1.95 14.97 -1.57
CA LEU A 181 0.52 14.74 -1.59
C LEU A 181 -0.19 15.95 -2.23
N PRO A 182 -1.24 15.74 -3.04
CA PRO A 182 -2.06 16.83 -3.55
C PRO A 182 -2.61 17.72 -2.42
N LYS A 183 -2.84 19.01 -2.73
CA LYS A 183 -3.48 19.98 -1.83
C LYS A 183 -4.99 20.00 -2.00
#